data_AF-A0A699SKD9-F1
#
_entry.id   AF-A0A699SKD9-F1
#
_cell.length_a   1.000
_cell.length_b   1.000
_cell.length_c   1.000
_cell.angle_alpha   90.00
_cell.angle_beta   90.00
_cell.angle_gamma   90.00
#
_symmetry.space_group_name_H-M   'P 1'
#
loop_
_entity.id
_entity.type
_entity.pdbx_description
1 polymer ?
#
loop_
_entity_poly.entity_id
_entity_poly.type
_entity_poly.pdbx_seq_one_letter_code
_entity_poly.pdbx_strand_id
1 'polypeptide(L)' 'MLDRLEPYGFISHRLYRDSRKLVNGKHHVKDLSNLGRDLRNVLIVDDKHRSYKLQPENGIPIKRFIDDL' A
#
# COMPACT_ATOMS: atom_id res chain seq x y z
N MET A 1 7.27 -5.57 -14.30
CA MET A 1 6.10 -6.36 -13.79
C MET A 1 4.84 -5.52 -13.79
N LEU A 2 4.85 -4.34 -13.14
CA LEU A 2 3.68 -3.45 -13.11
C LEU A 2 3.17 -3.10 -14.52
N ASP A 3 4.07 -2.83 -15.48
CA ASP A 3 3.70 -2.52 -16.87
C ASP A 3 3.00 -3.69 -17.60
N ARG A 4 3.21 -4.93 -17.15
CA ARG A 4 2.49 -6.10 -17.69
C ARG A 4 1.11 -6.27 -17.05
N LEU A 5 0.94 -5.83 -15.80
CA LEU A 5 -0.32 -5.91 -15.06
C LEU A 5 -1.26 -4.75 -15.37
N GLU A 6 -0.74 -3.68 -15.96
CA GLU A 6 -1.48 -2.45 -16.21
C GLU A 6 -1.34 -1.97 -17.67
N PRO A 7 -1.87 -2.73 -18.64
CA PRO A 7 -1.75 -2.35 -20.05
C PRO A 7 -2.63 -1.17 -20.45
N TYR A 8 -3.56 -0.72 -19.60
CA TYR A 8 -4.64 0.21 -19.96
C TYR A 8 -4.58 1.60 -19.29
N GLY A 9 -3.53 1.94 -18.55
CA GLY A 9 -3.37 3.31 -18.02
C GLY A 9 -4.23 3.64 -16.78
N PHE A 10 -4.63 2.65 -15.98
CA PHE A 10 -5.45 2.84 -14.77
C PHE A 10 -4.69 3.40 -13.56
N ILE A 11 -3.35 3.31 -13.51
CA ILE A 11 -2.58 3.76 -12.34
C ILE A 11 -2.14 5.21 -12.50
N SER A 12 -2.72 6.12 -11.72
CA SER A 12 -2.37 7.56 -11.78
C SER A 12 -0.99 7.88 -11.20
N HIS A 13 -0.56 7.17 -10.16
CA HIS A 13 0.73 7.41 -9.48
C HIS A 13 1.36 6.10 -9.03
N ARG A 14 2.69 6.01 -9.12
CA ARG A 14 3.49 4.82 -8.74
C ARG A 14 4.41 5.17 -7.58
N LEU A 15 4.22 4.50 -6.45
CA LEU A 15 5.05 4.64 -5.25
C LEU A 15 5.84 3.35 -5.02
N TYR A 16 7.12 3.49 -4.70
CA TYR A 16 8.04 2.36 -4.57
C TYR A 16 8.54 2.21 -3.14
N ARG A 17 9.53 1.32 -2.93
CA ARG A 17 10.03 0.96 -1.60
C ARG A 17 10.67 2.15 -0.88
N ASP A 18 11.25 3.06 -1.64
CA ASP A 18 11.92 4.26 -1.13
C ASP A 18 10.92 5.28 -0.55
N SER A 19 9.64 5.17 -0.91
CA SER A 19 8.56 5.99 -0.37
C SER A 19 8.06 5.49 1.00
N ARG A 20 8.62 4.41 1.55
CA ARG A 20 8.16 3.82 2.82
C ARG A 20 8.93 4.41 4.00
N LYS A 21 8.23 4.67 5.11
CA LYS A 21 8.88 5.05 6.38
C LYS A 21 9.35 3.79 7.11
N LEU A 22 10.58 3.80 7.59
CA LEU A 22 11.11 2.75 8.47
C LEU A 22 10.74 3.09 9.91
N VAL A 23 9.89 2.28 10.54
CA VAL A 23 9.48 2.48 11.93
C VAL A 23 10.37 1.64 12.84
N ASN A 24 10.99 2.29 13.82
CA ASN A 24 11.84 1.68 14.85
C ASN A 24 12.98 0.79 14.28
N GLY A 25 13.46 1.10 13.08
CA GLY A 25 14.52 0.35 12.40
C GLY A 25 14.13 -1.07 11.95
N LYS A 26 12.88 -1.52 12.17
CA LYS A 26 12.49 -2.93 12.04
C LYS A 26 11.52 -3.21 10.90
N HIS A 27 10.56 -2.31 10.66
CA HIS A 27 9.47 -2.57 9.72
C HIS A 27 9.15 -1.34 8.88
N HIS A 28 8.89 -1.57 7.59
CA HIS A 28 8.43 -0.53 6.68
C HIS A 28 6.92 -0.36 6.79
N VAL A 29 6.49 0.89 6.93
CA VAL A 29 5.08 1.29 6.87
C VAL A 29 4.83 2.15 5.63
N LYS A 30 3.63 2.02 5.08
CA LYS A 30 3.07 2.85 4.03
C LYS A 30 2.23 3.91 4.73
N ASP A 31 2.88 4.99 5.10
CA ASP A 31 2.23 6.11 5.78
C ASP A 31 1.39 6.92 4.79
N LEU A 32 0.07 6.75 4.87
CA LEU A 32 -0.90 7.35 3.95
C LEU A 32 -0.97 8.88 4.09
N SER A 33 -0.54 9.44 5.23
CA SER A 33 -0.54 10.89 5.43
C SER A 33 0.37 11.63 4.44
N ASN A 34 1.37 10.96 3.87
CA ASN A 34 2.28 11.56 2.89
C ASN A 34 1.72 11.58 1.46
N LEU A 35 0.49 11.08 1.23
CA LEU A 35 -0.11 11.05 -0.11
C LEU A 35 -0.63 12.42 -0.57
N GLY A 36 -0.73 13.40 0.33
CA GLY A 36 -1.35 14.70 0.02
C GLY A 36 -2.81 14.53 -0.43
N ARG A 37 -3.55 13.65 0.24
CA ARG A 37 -4.98 13.36 0.01
C ARG A 37 -5.71 13.38 1.35
N ASP A 38 -7.00 13.73 1.33
CA ASP A 38 -7.85 13.61 2.51
C ASP A 38 -8.02 12.12 2.86
N LEU A 39 -7.56 11.71 4.05
CA LEU A 39 -7.60 10.33 4.50
C LEU A 39 -9.01 9.75 4.57
N ARG A 40 -10.06 10.59 4.66
CA ARG A 40 -11.45 10.11 4.60
C ARG A 40 -11.83 9.50 3.25
N ASN A 41 -11.06 9.80 2.20
CA ASN A 41 -11.28 9.34 0.83
C ASN A 41 -10.16 8.39 0.35
N VAL A 42 -9.39 7.81 1.26
CA VAL A 42 -8.26 6.92 0.94
C VAL A 42 -8.50 5.55 1.53
N LEU A 43 -8.22 4.49 0.76
CA LEU A 43 -8.17 3.12 1.26
C LEU A 43 -6.88 2.45 0.79
N ILE A 44 -6.38 1.48 1.56
CA ILE A 44 -5.25 0.64 1.19
C ILE A 44 -5.63 -0.83 1.28
N VAL A 45 -5.38 -1.57 0.20
CA VAL A 45 -5.54 -3.03 0.14
C VAL A 45 -4.16 -3.67 0.29
N ASP A 46 -3.96 -4.51 1.30
CA ASP A 46 -2.67 -5.14 1.57
C ASP A 46 -2.81 -6.46 2.33
N ASP A 47 -1.93 -7.42 2.06
CA ASP A 47 -1.86 -8.73 2.72
C ASP A 47 -1.14 -8.65 4.09
N LYS A 48 -0.49 -7.53 4.40
CA LYS A 48 0.29 -7.31 5.62
C LYS A 48 -0.29 -6.18 6.45
N HIS A 49 -1.00 -6.54 7.52
CA HIS A 49 -1.58 -5.58 8.47
C HIS A 49 -0.57 -4.55 9.01
N ARG A 50 0.70 -4.95 9.19
CA ARG A 50 1.77 -4.04 9.64
C ARG A 50 2.07 -2.89 8.67
N SER A 51 1.79 -3.06 7.37
CA SER A 51 2.13 -2.08 6.36
C SER A 51 1.27 -0.81 6.42
N TYR A 52 0.06 -0.87 6.98
CA TYR A 52 -0.82 0.29 7.16
C TYR A 52 -1.10 0.59 8.64
N LYS A 53 -0.17 0.19 9.54
CA LYS A 53 -0.34 0.32 11.00
C LYS A 53 -0.57 1.77 11.48
N LEU A 54 -0.15 2.78 10.71
CA LEU A 54 -0.35 4.19 11.07
C LEU A 54 -1.76 4.71 10.76
N GLN A 55 -2.50 4.00 9.91
CA GLN A 55 -3.88 4.33 9.50
C GLN A 55 -4.70 3.03 9.36
N PRO A 56 -4.89 2.26 10.45
CA PRO A 56 -5.55 0.95 10.40
C PRO A 56 -6.99 1.01 9.86
N GLU A 57 -7.70 2.12 10.10
CA GLU A 57 -9.06 2.38 9.64
C GLU A 57 -9.19 2.50 8.12
N ASN A 58 -8.10 2.83 7.43
CA ASN A 58 -8.06 2.89 5.97
C ASN A 58 -7.70 1.53 5.33
N GLY A 59 -7.39 0.52 6.14
CA GLY A 59 -6.89 -0.77 5.68
C GLY A 59 -8.00 -1.77 5.33
N ILE A 60 -7.92 -2.36 4.14
CA ILE A 60 -8.68 -3.53 3.72
C ILE A 60 -7.73 -4.72 3.72
N PRO A 61 -7.78 -5.61 4.72
CA PRO A 61 -6.95 -6.81 4.73
C PRO A 61 -7.42 -7.78 3.65
N ILE A 62 -6.47 -8.33 2.91
CA ILE A 62 -6.73 -9.41 1.95
C ILE A 62 -5.92 -10.65 2.31
N LYS A 63 -6.40 -11.81 1.85
CA LYS A 63 -5.60 -13.03 1.93
C LYS A 63 -4.37 -12.89 1.05
N ARG A 64 -3.24 -13.38 1.56
CA ARG A 64 -2.00 -13.45 0.78
C ARG A 64 -2.22 -14.35 -0.43
N PHE A 65 -1.90 -13.83 -1.61
CA PHE A 65 -1.82 -14.63 -2.82
C PHE A 65 -0.48 -15.39 -2.82
N ILE A 66 -0.54 -16.72 -2.86
CA ILE A 66 0.65 -17.60 -2.86
C ILE A 66 0.83 -18.17 -4.27
N ASP A 67 -0.24 -18.67 -4.88
CA ASP A 67 -0.35 -19.12 -6.26
C ASP A 67 -1.84 -19.28 -6.66
N ASP A 68 -2.08 -19.69 -7.91
CA ASP A 68 -3.41 -19.95 -8.49
C ASP A 68 -3.95 -21.37 -8.20
N LEU A 69 -3.43 -22.07 -7.18
CA LEU A 69 -3.81 -23.46 -6.83
C LEU A 69 -4.97 -23.55 -5.83
#